data_AF-A0A812QF06-F1
#
_entry.id   AF-A0A812QF06-F1
#
_cell.length_a   1.000
_cell.length_b   1.000
_cell.length_c   1.000
_cell.angle_alpha   90.00
_cell.angle_beta   90.00
_cell.angle_gamma   90.00
#
_symmetry.space_group_name_H-M   'P 1'
#
loop_
_entity.id
_entity.type
_entity.pdbx_description
1 polymer ?
#
loop_
_entity_poly.entity_id
_entity_poly.type
_entity_poly.pdbx_seq_one_letter_code
_entity_poly.pdbx_strand_id
1 'polypeptide(L)'
;MARLSIQGKQSEQDHKTSQETLRAIKRRRGRVADAAQLIEQWNGVKNNFKPLTPITSAYRQKDVGISGDPKFHEMKHFLTSHQHQDRLVARSTGISEGDESPRKEGVEIMNLKARQLALEARGMESPVSKGSSNFIASPRFALTGTSITGSSLAPPPAAASQSGDASPPKIESPRKREVILGQEAEVRRRLQWREELDRNLRRLMTDVELGRDPTMKHHGHKMVCDQFDRLYGWFKDAGDKEVAKEQQGPAFVRYDPAKPVMAGSTRGMPKTSETTFARDRH
;
A
#
# COMPACT_ATOMS: atom_id res chain seq x y z
N MET A 1 -61.42 -46.76 -59.74
CA MET A 1 -62.36 -46.46 -58.63
C MET A 1 -61.93 -46.99 -57.25
N ALA A 2 -60.64 -47.28 -56.99
CA ALA A 2 -60.21 -47.85 -55.70
C ALA A 2 -59.46 -46.87 -54.76
N ARG A 3 -59.17 -45.63 -55.19
CA ARG A 3 -58.39 -44.65 -54.40
C ARG A 3 -59.23 -43.77 -53.46
N LEU A 4 -60.55 -43.69 -53.63
CA LEU A 4 -61.42 -42.85 -52.78
C LEU A 4 -61.90 -43.54 -51.50
N SER A 5 -61.69 -44.85 -51.33
CA SER A 5 -62.18 -45.59 -50.16
C SER A 5 -61.19 -45.60 -48.97
N ILE A 6 -59.93 -45.21 -49.16
CA ILE A 6 -58.90 -45.27 -48.11
C ILE A 6 -58.92 -44.00 -47.24
N GLN A 7 -59.33 -42.85 -47.80
CA GLN A 7 -59.34 -41.57 -47.07
C GLN A 7 -60.40 -41.50 -45.95
N GLY A 8 -61.52 -42.23 -46.06
CA GLY A 8 -62.56 -42.24 -45.01
C GLY A 8 -62.09 -42.90 -43.72
N LYS A 9 -61.34 -44.01 -43.81
CA LYS A 9 -60.94 -44.80 -42.64
C LYS A 9 -59.88 -44.11 -41.78
N GLN A 10 -59.03 -43.28 -42.38
CA GLN A 10 -58.01 -42.54 -41.63
C GLN A 10 -58.64 -41.47 -40.72
N SER A 11 -59.66 -40.76 -41.21
CA SER A 11 -60.33 -39.69 -40.46
C SER A 11 -61.06 -40.18 -39.20
N GLU A 12 -61.60 -41.41 -39.24
CA GLU A 12 -62.31 -41.98 -38.10
C GLU A 12 -61.35 -42.43 -36.98
N GLN A 13 -60.13 -42.81 -37.36
CA GLN A 13 -59.10 -43.22 -36.41
C GLN A 13 -58.49 -42.01 -35.67
N ASP A 14 -58.30 -40.89 -36.37
CA ASP A 14 -57.83 -39.64 -35.78
C ASP A 14 -58.86 -39.01 -34.81
N HIS A 15 -60.15 -39.22 -35.08
CA HIS A 15 -61.20 -38.73 -34.20
C HIS A 15 -61.31 -39.52 -32.89
N LYS A 16 -61.02 -40.83 -32.94
CA LYS A 16 -61.00 -41.72 -31.77
C LYS A 16 -59.79 -41.42 -30.86
N THR A 17 -58.60 -41.19 -31.43
CA THR A 17 -57.40 -40.82 -30.66
C THR A 17 -57.52 -39.44 -29.99
N SER A 18 -58.16 -38.46 -30.66
CA SER A 18 -58.47 -37.16 -30.05
C SER A 18 -59.44 -37.25 -28.87
N GLN A 19 -60.47 -38.10 -28.97
CA GLN A 19 -61.42 -38.32 -27.86
C GLN A 19 -60.75 -39.00 -26.67
N GLU A 20 -59.86 -39.96 -26.92
CA GLU A 20 -59.16 -40.71 -25.87
C GLU A 20 -58.12 -39.85 -25.14
N THR A 21 -57.38 -39.00 -25.86
CA THR A 21 -56.45 -38.03 -25.26
C THR A 21 -57.18 -37.01 -24.39
N LEU A 22 -58.33 -36.50 -24.82
CA LEU A 22 -59.15 -35.60 -23.99
C LEU A 22 -59.67 -36.30 -22.71
N ARG A 23 -60.07 -37.57 -22.80
CA ARG A 23 -60.47 -38.36 -21.62
C ARG A 23 -59.29 -38.61 -20.68
N ALA A 24 -58.09 -38.87 -21.20
CA ALA A 24 -56.87 -39.04 -20.41
C ALA A 24 -56.47 -37.74 -19.68
N ILE A 25 -56.58 -36.59 -20.36
CA ILE A 25 -56.34 -35.27 -19.76
C ILE A 25 -57.38 -34.99 -18.66
N LYS A 26 -58.65 -35.31 -18.89
CA LYS A 26 -59.72 -35.11 -17.90
C LYS A 26 -59.56 -36.00 -16.66
N ARG A 27 -59.08 -37.25 -16.83
CA ARG A 27 -58.72 -38.14 -15.71
C ARG A 27 -57.52 -37.65 -14.90
N ARG A 28 -56.53 -37.00 -15.55
CA ARG A 28 -55.40 -36.36 -14.84
C ARG A 28 -55.84 -35.11 -14.07
N ARG A 29 -56.82 -34.35 -14.59
CA ARG A 29 -57.37 -33.17 -13.90
C ARG A 29 -58.14 -33.50 -12.62
N GLY A 30 -58.77 -34.68 -12.53
CA GLY A 30 -59.44 -35.16 -11.30
C GLY A 30 -58.49 -35.59 -10.17
N ARG A 31 -57.17 -35.59 -10.42
CA ARG A 31 -56.13 -35.89 -9.43
C ARG A 31 -55.25 -34.68 -9.08
N VAL A 32 -55.63 -33.49 -9.53
CA VAL A 32 -55.12 -32.25 -8.96
C VAL A 32 -55.82 -32.13 -7.62
N ALA A 33 -55.12 -32.53 -6.55
CA ALA A 33 -55.55 -32.24 -5.19
C ALA A 33 -56.02 -30.79 -5.15
N ASP A 34 -57.19 -30.57 -4.54
CA ASP A 34 -57.85 -29.28 -4.45
C ASP A 34 -56.79 -28.21 -4.15
N ALA A 35 -56.62 -27.23 -5.05
CA ALA A 35 -55.54 -26.26 -4.92
C ALA A 35 -55.61 -25.56 -3.54
N ALA A 36 -56.81 -25.51 -2.95
CA ALA A 36 -57.06 -25.11 -1.57
C ALA A 36 -56.31 -25.99 -0.54
N GLN A 37 -56.33 -27.32 -0.66
CA GLN A 37 -55.59 -28.22 0.24
C GLN A 37 -54.08 -28.06 0.11
N LEU A 38 -53.55 -27.85 -1.10
CA LEU A 38 -52.12 -27.57 -1.29
C LEU A 38 -51.72 -26.23 -0.67
N ILE A 39 -52.59 -25.21 -0.78
CA ILE A 39 -52.37 -23.89 -0.16
C ILE A 39 -52.42 -23.99 1.38
N GLU A 40 -53.39 -24.72 1.95
CA GLU A 40 -53.46 -24.93 3.40
C GLU A 40 -52.26 -25.74 3.93
N GLN A 41 -51.84 -26.78 3.22
CA GLN A 41 -50.64 -27.54 3.56
C GLN A 41 -49.40 -26.64 3.54
N TRP A 42 -49.27 -25.77 2.53
CA TRP A 42 -48.18 -24.81 2.46
C TRP A 42 -48.23 -23.75 3.58
N ASN A 43 -49.43 -23.28 3.95
CA ASN A 43 -49.60 -22.31 5.03
C ASN A 43 -49.33 -22.93 6.42
N GLY A 44 -49.67 -24.20 6.64
CA GLY A 44 -49.29 -24.95 7.85
C GLY A 44 -47.78 -25.12 7.99
N VAL A 45 -47.04 -25.27 6.89
CA VAL A 45 -45.56 -25.33 6.89
C VAL A 45 -44.95 -23.95 7.19
N LYS A 46 -45.54 -22.86 6.68
CA LYS A 46 -45.09 -21.49 7.00
C LYS A 46 -45.22 -21.15 8.49
N ASN A 47 -46.24 -21.66 9.17
CA ASN A 47 -46.46 -21.40 10.60
C ASN A 47 -45.51 -22.19 11.52
N ASN A 48 -44.79 -23.18 10.99
CA ASN A 48 -43.72 -23.89 11.70
C ASN A 48 -42.33 -23.26 11.52
N PHE A 49 -42.21 -22.18 10.73
CA PHE A 49 -41.02 -21.34 10.78
C PHE A 49 -41.05 -20.57 12.10
N LYS A 50 -40.39 -21.13 13.12
CA LYS A 50 -40.06 -20.39 14.34
C LYS A 50 -39.41 -19.08 13.88
N PRO A 51 -39.98 -17.90 14.22
CA PRO A 51 -39.37 -16.64 13.85
C PRO A 51 -37.94 -16.66 14.36
N LEU A 52 -37.01 -16.32 13.48
CA LEU A 52 -35.60 -16.24 13.83
C LEU A 52 -35.47 -15.39 15.08
N THR A 53 -34.96 -15.99 16.15
CA THR A 53 -34.70 -15.29 17.39
C THR A 53 -33.92 -14.01 17.08
N PRO A 54 -34.22 -12.87 17.71
CA PRO A 54 -33.61 -11.57 17.37
C PRO A 54 -32.07 -11.61 17.35
N ILE A 55 -31.46 -12.48 18.17
CA ILE A 55 -30.01 -12.71 18.24
C ILE A 55 -29.41 -13.19 16.89
N THR A 56 -30.09 -14.09 16.16
CA THR A 56 -29.56 -14.60 14.88
C THR A 56 -29.67 -13.58 13.75
N SER A 57 -30.57 -12.60 13.88
CA SER A 57 -30.70 -11.50 12.93
C SER A 57 -29.55 -10.49 13.05
N ALA A 58 -29.05 -10.25 14.27
CA ALA A 58 -27.98 -9.28 14.54
C ALA A 58 -26.65 -9.69 13.88
N TYR A 59 -26.24 -10.95 14.01
CA TYR A 59 -25.03 -11.45 13.35
C TYR A 59 -25.10 -11.39 11.83
N ARG A 60 -26.30 -11.61 11.26
CA ARG A 60 -26.51 -11.51 9.81
C ARG A 60 -26.36 -10.07 9.33
N GLN A 61 -26.92 -9.10 10.06
CA GLN A 61 -26.74 -7.68 9.75
C GLN A 61 -25.26 -7.26 9.87
N LYS A 62 -24.58 -7.72 10.94
CA LYS A 62 -23.15 -7.43 11.15
C LYS A 62 -22.29 -8.03 10.03
N ASP A 63 -22.49 -9.29 9.65
CA ASP A 63 -21.70 -9.96 8.60
C ASP A 63 -21.83 -9.26 7.23
N VAL A 64 -23.05 -8.91 6.82
CA VAL A 64 -23.29 -8.14 5.59
C VAL A 64 -22.57 -6.79 5.63
N GLY A 65 -22.44 -6.21 6.83
CA GLY A 65 -21.75 -4.94 7.07
C GLY A 65 -20.24 -5.03 7.33
N ILE A 66 -19.59 -6.21 7.35
CA ILE A 66 -18.16 -6.32 7.70
C ILE A 66 -17.28 -5.47 6.77
N SER A 67 -17.59 -5.43 5.49
CA SER A 67 -16.82 -4.61 4.54
C SER A 67 -16.98 -3.11 4.79
N GLY A 68 -18.06 -2.71 5.46
CA GLY A 68 -18.33 -1.35 5.94
C GLY A 68 -17.82 -1.06 7.35
N ASP A 69 -17.30 -2.07 8.07
CA ASP A 69 -16.86 -1.92 9.45
C ASP A 69 -15.60 -1.03 9.51
N PRO A 70 -15.54 -0.03 10.41
CA PRO A 70 -14.34 0.78 10.63
C PRO A 70 -13.08 -0.05 10.91
N LYS A 71 -13.20 -1.16 11.64
CA LYS A 71 -12.08 -2.06 11.94
C LYS A 71 -11.47 -2.66 10.68
N PHE A 72 -12.32 -3.03 9.72
CA PHE A 72 -11.89 -3.61 8.46
C PHE A 72 -11.18 -2.57 7.59
N HIS A 73 -11.68 -1.32 7.60
CA HIS A 73 -11.03 -0.19 6.93
C HIS A 73 -9.67 0.14 7.53
N GLU A 74 -9.53 0.10 8.85
CA GLU A 74 -8.25 0.31 9.53
C GLU A 74 -7.21 -0.74 9.09
N MET A 75 -7.58 -2.03 9.09
CA MET A 75 -6.70 -3.10 8.61
C MET A 75 -6.35 -2.95 7.11
N LYS A 76 -7.32 -2.58 6.27
CA LYS A 76 -7.05 -2.28 4.84
C LYS A 76 -6.14 -1.09 4.66
N HIS A 77 -6.39 0.00 5.38
CA HIS A 77 -5.57 1.19 5.35
C HIS A 77 -4.13 0.86 5.73
N PHE A 78 -3.96 0.10 6.81
CA PHE A 78 -2.66 -0.38 7.25
C PHE A 78 -1.92 -1.18 6.16
N LEU A 79 -2.62 -2.09 5.45
CA LEU A 79 -2.05 -2.81 4.31
C LEU A 79 -1.68 -1.92 3.12
N THR A 80 -2.32 -0.76 2.96
CA THR A 80 -2.02 0.19 1.88
C THR A 80 -0.98 1.24 2.25
N SER A 81 -0.88 1.60 3.53
CA SER A 81 0.03 2.63 4.03
C SER A 81 1.47 2.11 4.08
N HIS A 82 2.13 2.02 2.91
CA HIS A 82 3.54 1.67 2.78
C HIS A 82 4.48 2.84 3.10
N GLN A 83 3.93 4.00 3.51
CA GLN A 83 4.71 5.17 3.91
C GLN A 83 5.75 4.87 5.00
N HIS A 84 5.56 3.81 5.81
CA HIS A 84 6.56 3.34 6.75
C HIS A 84 7.73 2.61 6.07
N GLN A 85 7.42 1.67 5.19
CA GLN A 85 8.40 0.91 4.43
C GLN A 85 9.28 1.86 3.62
N ASP A 86 8.67 2.84 2.95
CA ASP A 86 9.40 3.84 2.17
C ASP A 86 10.38 4.64 3.05
N ARG A 87 9.96 5.04 4.26
CA ARG A 87 10.81 5.75 5.23
C ARG A 87 11.96 4.89 5.77
N LEU A 88 11.71 3.61 6.07
CA LEU A 88 12.76 2.69 6.51
C LEU A 88 13.78 2.42 5.41
N VAL A 89 13.30 2.19 4.18
CA VAL A 89 14.13 1.99 3.00
C VAL A 89 14.99 3.24 2.77
N ALA A 90 14.38 4.43 2.73
CA ALA A 90 15.09 5.71 2.58
C ALA A 90 16.17 5.93 3.66
N ARG A 91 15.88 5.57 4.92
CA ARG A 91 16.87 5.63 6.00
C ARG A 91 18.02 4.64 5.78
N SER A 92 17.74 3.43 5.32
CA SER A 92 18.77 2.40 5.10
C SER A 92 19.66 2.69 3.90
N THR A 93 19.10 3.27 2.83
CA THR A 93 19.86 3.61 1.63
C THR A 93 20.67 4.89 1.79
N GLY A 94 20.43 5.65 2.87
CA GLY A 94 21.04 6.97 3.07
C GLY A 94 20.55 8.00 2.03
N ILE A 95 19.53 7.65 1.25
CA ILE A 95 18.85 8.54 0.31
C ILE A 95 17.68 9.13 1.10
N SER A 96 17.98 10.03 2.03
CA SER A 96 16.90 10.87 2.54
C SER A 96 16.55 11.83 1.42
N GLU A 97 15.29 11.83 0.97
CA GLU A 97 14.78 12.70 -0.11
C GLU A 97 14.99 14.22 0.15
N GLY A 98 15.45 14.60 1.34
CA GLY A 98 15.80 15.98 1.69
C GLY A 98 17.30 16.30 1.75
N ASP A 99 18.18 15.32 1.46
CA ASP A 99 19.64 15.54 1.44
C ASP A 99 20.19 15.37 0.02
N GLU A 100 19.46 15.93 -0.95
CA GLU A 100 20.08 16.63 -2.08
C GLU A 100 20.89 17.80 -1.51
N SER A 101 21.97 17.47 -0.81
CA SER A 101 23.02 18.42 -0.54
C SER A 101 23.46 18.94 -1.90
N PRO A 102 23.47 20.27 -2.16
CA PRO A 102 23.89 20.86 -3.44
C PRO A 102 25.28 20.39 -3.91
N ARG A 103 26.05 19.76 -3.00
CA ARG A 103 27.34 19.13 -3.28
C ARG A 103 27.23 17.85 -4.11
N LYS A 104 26.16 17.06 -4.03
CA LYS A 104 26.00 15.86 -4.89
C LYS A 104 25.74 16.25 -6.34
N GLU A 105 24.90 17.26 -6.57
CA GLU A 105 24.70 17.83 -7.91
C GLU A 105 26.02 18.39 -8.46
N GLY A 106 26.79 19.12 -7.65
CA GLY A 106 28.13 19.57 -8.02
C GLY A 106 29.13 18.44 -8.33
N VAL A 107 29.06 17.31 -7.62
CA VAL A 107 29.91 16.12 -7.85
C VAL A 107 29.50 15.39 -9.12
N GLU A 108 28.20 15.26 -9.42
CA GLU A 108 27.75 14.69 -10.68
C GLU A 108 28.14 15.59 -11.86
N ILE A 109 27.95 16.91 -11.75
CA ILE A 109 28.38 17.87 -12.78
C ILE A 109 29.89 17.80 -13.00
N MET A 110 30.70 17.71 -11.93
CA MET A 110 32.15 17.54 -12.07
C MET A 110 32.54 16.20 -12.69
N ASN A 111 31.88 15.10 -12.31
CA ASN A 111 32.14 13.78 -12.91
C ASN A 111 31.74 13.75 -14.39
N LEU A 112 30.62 14.39 -14.75
CA LEU A 112 30.17 14.51 -16.12
C LEU A 112 31.21 15.30 -16.95
N LYS A 113 31.68 16.43 -16.41
CA LYS A 113 32.70 17.27 -17.04
C LYS A 113 34.06 16.58 -17.14
N ALA A 114 34.45 15.80 -16.13
CA ALA A 114 35.66 15.00 -16.14
C ALA A 114 35.59 13.90 -17.23
N ARG A 115 34.44 13.25 -17.41
CA ARG A 115 34.24 12.30 -18.52
C ARG A 115 34.31 12.97 -19.88
N GLN A 116 33.74 14.17 -20.00
CA GLN A 116 33.78 14.94 -21.24
C GLN A 116 35.22 15.31 -21.62
N LEU A 117 36.01 15.80 -20.66
CA LEU A 117 37.44 16.07 -20.84
C LEU A 117 38.25 14.81 -21.18
N ALA A 118 37.91 13.65 -20.57
CA ALA A 118 38.58 12.39 -20.87
C ALA A 118 38.29 11.88 -22.30
N LEU A 119 37.10 12.15 -22.84
CA LEU A 119 36.75 11.84 -24.23
C LEU A 119 37.46 12.78 -25.21
N GLU A 120 37.50 14.08 -24.90
CA GLU A 120 38.25 15.07 -25.68
C GLU A 120 39.75 14.73 -25.74
N ALA A 121 40.34 14.34 -24.61
CA ALA A 121 41.76 13.94 -24.55
C ALA A 121 42.07 12.67 -25.37
N ARG A 122 41.07 11.82 -25.64
CA ARG A 122 41.20 10.64 -26.52
C ARG A 122 41.03 10.98 -28.01
N GLY A 123 40.81 12.24 -28.36
CA GLY A 123 40.57 12.66 -29.75
C GLY A 123 39.27 12.08 -30.33
N MET A 124 38.38 11.56 -29.48
CA MET A 124 37.05 11.13 -29.91
C MET A 124 36.13 12.33 -29.82
N GLU A 125 35.94 13.02 -30.94
CA GLU A 125 34.94 14.09 -31.02
C GLU A 125 33.57 13.52 -30.64
N SER A 126 32.98 14.09 -29.60
CA SER A 126 31.66 13.71 -29.11
C SER A 126 30.66 13.77 -30.27
N PRO A 127 29.87 12.71 -30.54
CA PRO A 127 28.83 12.73 -31.56
C PRO A 127 27.62 13.54 -31.08
N VAL A 128 27.81 14.81 -30.70
CA VAL A 128 26.69 15.75 -30.58
C VAL A 128 26.45 16.34 -31.95
N SER A 129 25.72 15.54 -32.74
CA SER A 129 24.63 15.96 -33.63
C SER A 129 24.76 17.37 -34.21
N LYS A 130 25.51 17.48 -35.31
CA LYS A 130 25.17 18.44 -36.36
C LYS A 130 24.06 17.83 -37.19
N GLY A 131 22.82 18.28 -36.96
CA GLY A 131 21.75 18.19 -37.94
C GLY A 131 20.53 17.40 -37.49
N SER A 132 19.47 18.12 -37.15
CA SER A 132 18.21 18.04 -37.90
C SER A 132 17.21 19.00 -37.28
N SER A 133 17.12 20.19 -37.89
CA SER A 133 15.91 20.98 -37.89
C SER A 133 14.85 20.19 -38.64
N ASN A 134 13.93 19.55 -37.92
CA ASN A 134 12.61 19.23 -38.46
C ASN A 134 11.56 19.75 -37.49
N PHE A 135 10.89 20.80 -37.95
CA PHE A 135 9.58 21.26 -37.52
C PHE A 135 8.64 20.08 -37.32
N ILE A 136 8.23 19.80 -36.09
CA ILE A 136 6.89 19.31 -35.81
C ILE A 136 6.30 20.20 -34.73
N ALA A 137 5.28 20.94 -35.16
CA ALA A 137 4.46 21.79 -34.34
C ALA A 137 3.84 20.99 -33.17
N SER A 138 3.87 21.58 -31.98
CA SER A 138 2.98 21.22 -30.88
C SER A 138 2.67 22.47 -30.06
N PRO A 139 1.50 22.48 -29.38
CA PRO A 139 0.72 23.68 -29.20
C PRO A 139 1.23 24.56 -28.06
N ARG A 140 0.97 25.86 -28.24
CA ARG A 140 1.06 26.93 -27.25
C ARG A 140 0.46 26.49 -25.91
N PHE A 141 1.29 26.41 -24.88
CA PHE A 141 0.89 26.86 -23.56
C PHE A 141 1.78 28.04 -23.18
N ALA A 142 1.12 29.20 -23.04
CA ALA A 142 1.73 30.44 -22.64
C ALA A 142 2.01 30.38 -21.14
N LEU A 143 3.29 30.53 -20.77
CA LEU A 143 3.68 31.01 -19.45
C LEU A 143 4.63 32.19 -19.65
N THR A 144 4.08 33.38 -19.42
CA THR A 144 4.77 34.54 -18.87
C THR A 144 5.70 34.06 -17.74
N GLY A 145 7.00 34.35 -17.66
CA GLY A 145 7.74 35.51 -18.15
C GLY A 145 8.23 36.28 -16.93
N THR A 146 9.48 36.04 -16.51
CA THR A 146 10.29 37.01 -15.75
C THR A 146 11.75 36.78 -16.08
N SER A 147 12.27 37.72 -16.86
CA SER A 147 13.67 37.90 -17.21
C SER A 147 14.51 38.26 -15.99
N ILE A 148 15.73 37.72 -15.90
CA ILE A 148 16.82 38.41 -15.21
C ILE A 148 18.03 38.39 -16.15
N THR A 149 18.33 39.57 -16.66
CA THR A 149 19.49 39.91 -17.49
C THR A 149 20.62 40.45 -16.62
N GLY A 150 21.85 40.07 -16.93
CA GLY A 150 23.09 40.75 -16.51
C GLY A 150 24.29 39.82 -16.76
N SER A 151 25.07 40.02 -17.83
CA SER A 151 26.31 40.83 -17.89
C SER A 151 27.31 40.41 -16.82
N SER A 152 28.59 40.10 -17.08
CA SER A 152 29.55 40.75 -17.98
C SER A 152 30.90 39.97 -17.95
N LEU A 153 31.63 40.01 -19.07
CA LEU A 153 33.09 40.05 -19.26
C LEU A 153 34.06 39.20 -18.38
N ALA A 154 34.71 38.22 -19.04
CA ALA A 154 36.16 38.13 -19.38
C ALA A 154 37.28 38.34 -18.30
N PRO A 155 38.49 37.77 -18.49
CA PRO A 155 39.25 37.04 -17.45
C PRO A 155 40.52 37.76 -16.94
N PRO A 156 41.28 37.12 -16.02
CA PRO A 156 42.73 37.02 -16.28
C PRO A 156 43.29 35.58 -16.18
N PRO A 157 44.36 35.27 -16.94
CA PRO A 157 45.08 34.01 -16.87
C PRO A 157 46.22 34.11 -15.83
N ALA A 158 46.30 33.16 -14.91
CA ALA A 158 47.53 32.92 -14.16
C ALA A 158 47.60 31.45 -13.74
N ALA A 159 48.55 30.77 -14.38
CA ALA A 159 49.01 29.45 -14.02
C ALA A 159 49.49 29.45 -12.56
N ALA A 160 48.92 28.57 -11.75
CA ALA A 160 49.56 28.08 -10.55
C ALA A 160 49.28 26.58 -10.47
N SER A 161 50.24 25.81 -10.95
CA SER A 161 50.37 24.38 -10.67
C SER A 161 50.36 24.18 -9.16
N GLN A 162 49.19 23.89 -8.59
CA GLN A 162 49.09 23.31 -7.27
C GLN A 162 49.37 21.82 -7.45
N SER A 163 50.62 21.46 -7.17
CA SER A 163 51.04 20.10 -6.87
C SER A 163 49.99 19.45 -5.97
N GLY A 164 49.38 18.37 -6.47
CA GLY A 164 48.39 17.59 -5.74
C GLY A 164 48.97 17.10 -4.43
N ASP A 165 48.65 17.81 -3.35
CA ASP A 165 48.73 17.29 -2.00
C ASP A 165 47.59 16.29 -1.86
N ALA A 166 47.88 15.06 -2.33
CA ALA A 166 47.05 13.89 -2.12
C ALA A 166 47.04 13.58 -0.63
N SER A 167 46.26 14.37 0.13
CA SER A 167 45.94 14.08 1.51
C SER A 167 45.47 12.63 1.56
N PRO A 168 46.19 11.75 2.29
CA PRO A 168 45.81 10.36 2.39
C PRO A 168 44.35 10.30 2.86
N PRO A 169 43.51 9.43 2.26
CA PRO A 169 42.10 9.35 2.60
C PRO A 169 42.01 9.22 4.12
N LYS A 170 41.38 10.19 4.78
CA LYS A 170 41.15 10.19 6.22
C LYS A 170 40.63 8.80 6.57
N ILE A 171 41.50 7.99 7.18
CA ILE A 171 41.21 6.61 7.56
C ILE A 171 40.07 6.72 8.56
N GLU A 172 38.85 6.54 8.06
CA GLU A 172 37.65 6.56 8.86
C GLU A 172 37.81 5.51 9.95
N SER A 173 37.74 5.98 11.20
CA SER A 173 37.93 5.14 12.37
C SER A 173 37.08 3.86 12.24
N PRO A 174 37.67 2.66 12.39
CA PRO A 174 36.97 1.38 12.20
C PRO A 174 35.71 1.25 13.05
N ARG A 175 35.62 1.98 14.17
CA ARG A 175 34.45 2.02 15.05
C ARG A 175 33.18 2.56 14.39
N LYS A 176 33.28 3.42 13.36
CA LYS A 176 32.08 3.94 12.67
C LYS A 176 31.44 2.91 11.75
N ARG A 177 32.23 1.99 11.17
CA ARG A 177 31.72 0.98 10.24
C ARG A 177 30.86 -0.08 10.94
N GLU A 178 31.22 -0.48 12.16
CA GLU A 178 30.44 -1.46 12.93
C GLU A 178 29.03 -0.96 13.30
N VAL A 179 28.90 0.34 13.62
CA VAL A 179 27.61 0.94 13.98
C VAL A 179 26.65 0.96 12.79
N ILE A 180 27.16 1.21 11.58
CA ILE A 180 26.35 1.27 10.36
C ILE A 180 25.84 -0.13 9.99
N LEU A 181 26.70 -1.15 10.03
CA LEU A 181 26.32 -2.54 9.73
C LEU A 181 25.25 -3.09 10.69
N GLY A 182 25.33 -2.73 11.97
CA GLY A 182 24.30 -3.10 12.96
C GLY A 182 22.93 -2.47 12.67
N GLN A 183 22.90 -1.25 12.14
CA GLN A 183 21.66 -0.56 11.78
C GLN A 183 20.99 -1.18 10.55
N GLU A 184 21.76 -1.54 9.52
CA GLU A 184 21.21 -2.18 8.33
C GLU A 184 20.54 -3.52 8.63
N ALA A 185 21.18 -4.36 9.46
CA ALA A 185 20.62 -5.64 9.86
C ALA A 185 19.31 -5.48 10.64
N GLU A 186 19.23 -4.49 11.52
CA GLU A 186 18.01 -4.17 12.26
C GLU A 186 16.89 -3.67 11.34
N VAL A 187 17.20 -2.81 10.36
CA VAL A 187 16.21 -2.36 9.37
C VAL A 187 15.68 -3.53 8.56
N ARG A 188 16.54 -4.44 8.09
CA ARG A 188 16.11 -5.65 7.37
C ARG A 188 15.18 -6.52 8.20
N ARG A 189 15.50 -6.76 9.48
CA ARG A 189 14.62 -7.52 10.38
C ARG A 189 13.25 -6.87 10.54
N ARG A 190 13.19 -5.54 10.60
CA ARG A 190 11.91 -4.81 10.68
C ARG A 190 11.09 -4.92 9.40
N LEU A 191 11.73 -4.78 8.25
CA LEU A 191 11.07 -4.96 6.96
C LEU A 191 10.52 -6.39 6.82
N GLN A 192 11.32 -7.41 7.16
CA GLN A 192 10.87 -8.81 7.15
C GLN A 192 9.68 -9.04 8.08
N TRP A 193 9.74 -8.53 9.31
CA TRP A 193 8.63 -8.65 10.26
C TRP A 193 7.35 -7.99 9.72
N ARG A 194 7.49 -6.82 9.07
CA ARG A 194 6.36 -6.10 8.49
C ARG A 194 5.74 -6.87 7.32
N GLU A 195 6.56 -7.38 6.41
CA GLU A 195 6.13 -8.23 5.30
C GLU A 195 5.40 -9.48 5.81
N GLU A 196 5.90 -10.09 6.88
CA GLU A 196 5.27 -11.25 7.51
C GLU A 196 3.91 -10.90 8.13
N LEU A 197 3.82 -9.75 8.83
CA LEU A 197 2.56 -9.26 9.39
C LEU A 197 1.55 -8.95 8.27
N ASP A 198 1.95 -8.26 7.21
CA ASP A 198 1.08 -7.93 6.08
C ASP A 198 0.61 -9.20 5.35
N ARG A 199 1.49 -10.18 5.17
CA ARG A 199 1.16 -11.48 4.60
C ARG A 199 0.13 -12.23 5.46
N ASN A 200 0.34 -12.26 6.77
CA ASN A 200 -0.58 -12.89 7.72
C ASN A 200 -1.93 -12.17 7.74
N LEU A 201 -1.94 -10.84 7.77
CA LEU A 201 -3.15 -10.03 7.76
C LEU A 201 -3.96 -10.23 6.47
N ARG A 202 -3.31 -10.21 5.29
CA ARG A 202 -3.97 -10.51 4.00
C ARG A 202 -4.60 -11.89 4.01
N ARG A 203 -3.87 -12.91 4.46
CA ARG A 203 -4.37 -14.29 4.56
C ARG A 203 -5.59 -14.37 5.46
N LEU A 204 -5.52 -13.80 6.66
CA LEU A 204 -6.61 -13.85 7.63
C LEU A 204 -7.85 -13.09 7.14
N MET A 205 -7.67 -11.96 6.44
CA MET A 205 -8.78 -11.25 5.80
C MET A 205 -9.44 -12.09 4.70
N THR A 206 -8.64 -12.80 3.89
CA THR A 206 -9.17 -13.76 2.90
C THR A 206 -9.92 -14.90 3.58
N ASP A 207 -9.43 -15.42 4.72
CA ASP A 207 -10.12 -16.47 5.46
C ASP A 207 -11.51 -16.02 5.97
N VAL A 208 -11.65 -14.76 6.38
CA VAL A 208 -12.96 -14.16 6.76
C VAL A 208 -13.90 -14.08 5.55
N GLU A 209 -13.39 -13.78 4.36
CA GLU A 209 -14.17 -13.73 3.12
C GLU A 209 -14.60 -15.13 2.66
N LEU A 210 -13.71 -16.12 2.77
CA LEU A 210 -13.97 -17.53 2.42
C LEU A 210 -14.90 -18.23 3.42
N GLY A 211 -14.94 -17.78 4.67
CA GLY A 211 -15.83 -18.29 5.71
C GLY A 211 -17.33 -18.04 5.44
N ARG A 212 -17.66 -17.26 4.41
CA ARG A 212 -19.03 -16.97 3.99
C ARG A 212 -19.63 -18.10 3.16
N ASP A 213 -19.76 -19.28 3.77
CA ASP A 213 -20.47 -20.39 3.15
C ASP A 213 -22.00 -20.21 3.31
N PRO A 214 -22.77 -20.07 2.22
CA PRO A 214 -24.23 -19.95 2.29
C PRO A 214 -24.91 -21.20 2.89
N THR A 215 -24.23 -22.35 2.92
CA THR A 215 -24.79 -23.59 3.47
C THR A 215 -24.89 -23.56 5.00
N MET A 216 -24.02 -22.79 5.69
CA MET A 216 -23.92 -22.78 7.15
C MET A 216 -24.94 -21.88 7.87
N LYS A 217 -25.88 -21.26 7.14
CA LYS A 217 -26.99 -20.43 7.67
C LYS A 217 -26.50 -19.47 8.78
N HIS A 218 -27.15 -19.45 9.95
CA HIS A 218 -26.82 -18.55 11.06
C HIS A 218 -25.49 -18.84 11.73
N HIS A 219 -25.06 -20.11 11.73
CA HIS A 219 -23.81 -20.47 12.38
C HIS A 219 -22.61 -19.88 11.63
N GLY A 220 -22.67 -19.86 10.30
CA GLY A 220 -21.68 -19.19 9.45
C GLY A 220 -21.51 -17.72 9.80
N HIS A 221 -22.60 -16.94 9.83
CA HIS A 221 -22.53 -15.51 10.17
C HIS A 221 -21.89 -15.25 11.55
N LYS A 222 -22.23 -16.08 12.55
CA LYS A 222 -21.63 -15.98 13.89
C LYS A 222 -20.13 -16.27 13.86
N MET A 223 -19.73 -17.36 13.21
CA MET A 223 -18.32 -17.74 13.10
C MET A 223 -17.49 -16.67 12.40
N VAL A 224 -18.00 -16.09 11.31
CA VAL A 224 -17.33 -15.00 10.59
C VAL A 224 -17.15 -13.77 11.48
N CYS A 225 -18.19 -13.39 12.23
CA CYS A 225 -18.09 -12.27 13.18
C CYS A 225 -17.08 -12.53 14.30
N ASP A 226 -17.12 -13.73 14.90
CA ASP A 226 -16.20 -14.12 15.97
C ASP A 226 -14.75 -14.19 15.47
N GLN A 227 -14.53 -14.71 14.25
CA GLN A 227 -13.22 -14.75 13.60
C GLN A 227 -12.72 -13.34 13.29
N PHE A 228 -13.59 -12.47 12.79
CA PHE A 228 -13.26 -11.07 12.51
C PHE A 228 -12.84 -10.31 13.77
N ASP A 229 -13.57 -10.48 14.88
CA ASP A 229 -13.20 -9.84 16.14
C ASP A 229 -11.86 -10.37 16.70
N ARG A 230 -11.57 -11.68 16.55
CA ARG A 230 -10.27 -12.26 16.90
C ARG A 230 -9.13 -11.75 16.01
N LEU A 231 -9.37 -11.67 14.70
CA LEU A 231 -8.42 -11.11 13.73
C LEU A 231 -8.05 -9.67 14.12
N TYR A 232 -9.05 -8.86 14.44
CA TYR A 232 -8.82 -7.47 14.83
C TYR A 232 -8.07 -7.37 16.16
N GLY A 233 -8.38 -8.23 17.13
CA GLY A 233 -7.61 -8.33 18.38
C GLY A 233 -6.13 -8.65 18.13
N TRP A 234 -5.85 -9.66 17.30
CA TRP A 234 -4.49 -9.99 16.89
C TRP A 234 -3.81 -8.82 16.16
N PHE A 235 -4.53 -8.15 15.25
CA PHE A 235 -4.03 -6.98 14.53
C PHE A 235 -3.65 -5.84 15.48
N LYS A 236 -4.44 -5.55 16.52
CA LYS A 236 -4.07 -4.56 17.54
C LYS A 236 -2.83 -4.98 18.31
N ASP A 237 -2.80 -6.20 18.84
CA ASP A 237 -1.67 -6.69 19.62
C ASP A 237 -0.36 -6.75 18.80
N ALA A 238 -0.44 -7.05 17.51
CA ALA A 238 0.70 -7.07 16.60
C ALA A 238 1.07 -5.68 16.09
N GLY A 239 0.08 -4.87 15.71
CA GLY A 239 0.24 -3.53 15.12
C GLY A 239 0.63 -2.46 16.13
N ASP A 240 0.15 -2.53 17.39
CA ASP A 240 0.53 -1.58 18.44
C ASP A 240 2.04 -1.64 18.75
N LYS A 241 2.67 -2.80 18.53
CA LYS A 241 4.13 -2.95 18.64
C LYS A 241 4.88 -2.16 17.58
N GLU A 242 4.26 -1.95 16.42
CA GLU A 242 4.83 -1.13 15.36
C GLU A 242 4.63 0.35 15.70
N VAL A 243 3.40 0.74 16.06
CA VAL A 243 3.10 2.14 16.45
C VAL A 243 4.01 2.60 17.58
N ALA A 244 4.23 1.76 18.59
CA ALA A 244 5.14 2.08 19.70
C ALA A 244 6.61 2.22 19.27
N LYS A 245 7.04 1.54 18.19
CA LYS A 245 8.40 1.64 17.64
C LYS A 245 8.53 2.75 16.59
N GLU A 246 7.43 3.13 15.95
CA GLU A 246 7.33 4.26 15.02
C GLU A 246 7.30 5.58 15.74
N GLN A 247 6.61 5.64 16.89
CA GLN A 247 6.59 6.82 17.73
C GLN A 247 8.04 7.12 18.06
N GLN A 248 8.56 8.13 17.38
CA GLN A 248 9.95 8.52 17.47
C GLN A 248 10.18 8.78 18.95
N GLY A 249 10.88 7.86 19.62
CA GLY A 249 11.00 7.87 21.07
C GLY A 249 11.32 9.30 21.48
N PRO A 250 10.58 9.87 22.47
CA PRO A 250 10.58 11.30 22.74
C PRO A 250 12.01 11.77 22.70
N ALA A 251 12.33 12.61 21.70
CA ALA A 251 13.69 12.82 21.24
C ALA A 251 14.57 13.03 22.48
N PHE A 252 15.28 11.97 22.89
CA PHE A 252 15.84 11.89 24.24
C PHE A 252 16.58 13.18 24.45
N VAL A 253 16.15 13.98 25.44
CA VAL A 253 16.47 15.41 25.61
C VAL A 253 17.74 15.74 24.86
N ARG A 254 17.60 16.23 23.62
CA ARG A 254 18.77 16.49 22.79
C ARG A 254 19.54 17.55 23.56
N TYR A 255 20.71 17.16 24.01
CA TYR A 255 21.58 18.03 24.77
C TYR A 255 21.91 19.23 23.91
N ASP A 256 21.34 20.36 24.29
CA ASP A 256 21.74 21.65 23.74
C ASP A 256 22.88 22.17 24.63
N PRO A 257 24.14 22.18 24.15
CA PRO A 257 25.27 22.66 24.93
C PRO A 257 25.17 24.15 25.27
N ALA A 258 24.31 24.90 24.59
CA ALA A 258 24.08 26.32 24.85
C ALA A 258 23.02 26.57 25.94
N LYS A 259 22.20 25.57 26.29
CA LYS A 259 21.16 25.73 27.32
C LYS A 259 21.71 25.45 28.72
N PRO A 260 21.29 26.21 29.74
CA PRO A 260 21.74 26.00 31.11
C PRO A 260 21.39 24.59 31.60
N VAL A 261 22.33 24.00 32.34
CA VAL A 261 22.20 22.67 32.92
C VAL A 261 20.98 22.65 33.85
N MET A 262 20.01 21.77 33.60
CA MET A 262 18.85 21.64 34.50
C MET A 262 19.32 21.23 35.90
N ALA A 263 18.68 21.82 36.93
CA ALA A 263 18.94 21.47 38.32
C ALA A 263 18.78 19.95 38.53
N GLY A 264 19.79 19.31 39.14
CA GLY A 264 19.83 17.86 39.33
C GLY A 264 20.52 17.06 38.21
N SER A 265 20.98 17.70 37.14
CA SER A 265 21.79 17.02 36.12
C SER A 265 23.23 16.80 36.64
N THR A 266 23.76 15.59 36.48
CA THR A 266 25.15 15.23 36.84
C THR A 266 26.21 15.81 35.89
N ARG A 267 25.82 16.71 34.98
CA ARG A 267 26.76 17.37 34.08
C ARG A 267 27.65 18.29 34.90
N GLY A 268 28.95 18.02 34.90
CA GLY A 268 29.94 18.97 35.41
C GLY A 268 29.82 20.28 34.65
N MET A 269 29.75 21.40 35.37
CA MET A 269 29.76 22.71 34.72
C MET A 269 31.00 22.80 33.81
N PRO A 270 30.86 23.28 32.56
CA PRO A 270 32.02 23.54 31.72
C PRO A 270 32.93 24.46 32.53
N LYS A 271 34.18 24.04 32.75
CA LYS A 271 35.18 24.87 33.40
C LYS A 271 35.31 26.11 32.53
N THR A 272 34.70 27.22 32.95
CA THR A 272 34.89 28.51 32.32
C THR A 272 36.38 28.77 32.43
N SER A 273 37.09 28.63 31.31
CA SER A 273 38.50 28.99 31.23
C SER A 273 38.57 30.43 31.68
N GLU A 274 39.14 30.64 32.86
CA GLU A 274 39.34 31.95 33.47
C GLU A 274 39.83 32.89 32.37
N THR A 275 38.98 33.83 32.00
CA THR A 275 39.38 34.96 31.17
C THR A 275 40.46 35.66 31.95
N THR A 276 41.69 35.47 31.48
CA THR A 276 42.89 36.17 31.92
C THR A 276 42.61 37.66 31.78
N PHE A 277 42.08 38.28 32.84
CA PHE A 277 42.03 39.72 32.95
C PHE A 277 43.49 40.17 33.04
N ALA A 278 44.03 40.51 31.87
CA ALA A 278 45.30 41.19 31.73
C ALA A 278 45.23 42.44 32.61
N ARG A 279 45.98 42.37 33.71
CA ARG A 279 46.13 43.45 34.68
C ARG A 279 47.11 44.44 34.04
N ASP A 280 46.57 45.34 33.24
CA ASP A 280 47.27 46.57 32.84
C ASP A 280 47.57 47.34 34.13
N ARG A 281 48.85 47.36 34.53
CA ARG A 281 49.36 48.28 35.56
C ARG A 281 50.15 49.37 34.84
N HIS A 282 49.58 50.58 34.89
CA HIS A 282 50.32 51.83 34.79
C HIS A 282 51.17 52.07 36.05
#